data_AF-A0A354GJV6-F1
#
_entry.id   AF-A0A354GJV6-F1
#
_cell.length_a   1.000
_cell.length_b   1.000
_cell.length_c   1.000
_cell.angle_alpha   90.00
_cell.angle_beta   90.00
_cell.angle_gamma   90.00
#
_symmetry.space_group_name_H-M   'P 1'
#
loop_
_entity.id
_entity.type
_entity.pdbx_description
1 polymer ?
#
loop_
_entity_poly.entity_id
_entity_poly.type
_entity_poly.pdbx_seq_one_letter_code
_entity_poly.pdbx_strand_id
1 'polypeptide(L)'
;SWNVTDRPVASSIDTFQAQGQNSINTEAADVRTSIFKPLPTGGTAGITFDVPYQLTNLPSRVNPAYTPSLEFQFEQPLLQGFGVEINQLRQSHPGSILLPNGGVLGGLPQPGVEGILITRLRFDQQRAEFQRVVNIMLANVEFSYWNLYNAYWTLYANETALRQAYEAWKIAEVKLQAGKIAIADVAQTRGQYELFRSNRLASLDDVLERER
;
A
#
# COMPACT_ATOMS: atom_id res chain seq x y z
N SER A 1 -12.34 20.73 -6.30
CA SER A 1 -13.36 19.84 -6.90
C SER A 1 -13.82 20.45 -8.21
N TRP A 2 -14.30 19.64 -9.16
CA TRP A 2 -14.88 20.15 -10.41
C TRP A 2 -16.37 20.41 -10.19
N ASN A 3 -16.81 21.62 -10.50
CA ASN A 3 -18.20 22.04 -10.42
C ASN A 3 -18.64 22.48 -11.81
N VAL A 4 -19.56 21.73 -12.40
CA VAL A 4 -20.20 22.09 -13.67
C VAL A 4 -21.59 22.62 -13.34
N THR A 5 -21.87 23.85 -13.79
CA THR A 5 -23.16 24.49 -13.67
C THR A 5 -23.71 24.74 -15.07
N ASP A 6 -24.82 24.08 -15.39
CA ASP A 6 -25.63 24.35 -16.58
C ASP A 6 -26.92 25.02 -16.10
N ARG A 7 -27.18 26.24 -16.58
CA ARG A 7 -28.41 26.97 -16.28
C ARG A 7 -29.12 27.35 -17.57
N PRO A 8 -30.38 26.92 -17.76
CA PRO A 8 -31.18 27.34 -18.91
C PRO A 8 -31.51 28.83 -18.81
N VAL A 9 -31.60 29.48 -19.97
CA VAL A 9 -31.96 30.88 -20.06
C VAL A 9 -33.48 31.01 -19.93
N ALA A 10 -33.97 31.37 -18.75
CA ALA A 10 -35.40 31.34 -18.41
C ALA A 10 -36.00 32.73 -18.12
N SER A 11 -35.16 33.73 -17.81
CA SER A 11 -35.60 35.10 -17.54
C SER A 11 -35.08 36.09 -18.60
N SER A 12 -35.72 37.27 -18.70
CA SER A 12 -35.25 38.35 -19.59
C SER A 12 -33.85 38.86 -19.21
N ILE A 13 -33.46 38.78 -17.94
CA ILE A 13 -32.10 39.07 -17.46
C ILE A 13 -31.10 38.03 -18.01
N ASP A 14 -31.49 36.76 -18.03
CA ASP A 14 -30.65 35.70 -18.56
C ASP A 14 -30.47 35.82 -20.07
N THR A 15 -31.50 36.25 -20.81
CA THR A 15 -31.39 36.45 -22.27
C THR A 15 -30.39 37.54 -22.64
N PHE A 16 -30.25 38.56 -21.79
CA PHE A 16 -29.25 39.62 -21.96
C PHE A 16 -27.83 39.13 -21.63
N GLN A 17 -27.69 38.31 -20.59
CA GLN A 17 -26.39 37.74 -20.19
C GLN A 17 -25.91 36.64 -21.14
N ALA A 18 -26.83 35.81 -21.66
CA ALA A 18 -26.52 34.71 -22.55
C ALA A 18 -26.27 35.14 -24.01
N GLN A 19 -26.51 36.41 -24.36
CA GLN A 19 -26.19 37.01 -25.66
C GLN A 19 -26.65 36.13 -26.85
N GLY A 20 -27.86 35.57 -26.77
CA GLY A 20 -28.44 34.70 -27.81
C GLY A 20 -28.16 33.20 -27.67
N GLN A 21 -27.49 32.75 -26.60
CA GLN A 21 -27.38 31.33 -26.26
C GLN A 21 -28.59 30.85 -25.44
N ASN A 22 -28.93 29.56 -25.56
CA ASN A 22 -30.10 28.95 -24.89
C ASN A 22 -29.78 28.43 -23.47
N SER A 23 -28.51 28.30 -23.12
CA SER A 23 -28.03 27.85 -21.80
C SER A 23 -26.70 28.51 -21.47
N ILE A 24 -26.46 28.76 -20.19
CA ILE A 24 -25.21 29.25 -19.62
C ILE A 24 -24.51 28.07 -18.95
N ASN A 25 -23.37 27.68 -19.52
CA ASN A 25 -22.52 26.61 -19.03
C ASN A 25 -21.24 27.20 -18.44
N THR A 26 -20.99 26.89 -17.17
CA THR A 26 -19.73 27.23 -16.50
C THR A 26 -19.17 26.00 -15.83
N GLU A 27 -17.92 25.70 -16.12
CA GLU A 27 -17.14 24.66 -15.47
C GLU A 27 -16.04 25.33 -14.66
N ALA A 28 -16.04 25.11 -13.36
CA ALA A 28 -15.05 25.68 -12.46
C ALA A 28 -14.35 24.57 -11.68
N ALA A 29 -13.05 24.73 -11.48
CA ALA A 29 -12.29 23.86 -10.59
C ALA A 29 -11.35 24.69 -9.73
N ASP A 30 -11.18 24.28 -8.49
CA ASP A 30 -10.22 24.87 -7.57
C ASP A 30 -9.22 23.78 -7.19
N VAL A 31 -7.94 24.07 -7.41
CA VAL A 31 -6.81 23.29 -6.94
C VAL A 31 -6.02 24.13 -5.96
N ARG A 32 -6.21 23.86 -4.67
CA ARG A 32 -5.46 24.46 -3.57
C ARG A 32 -4.50 23.46 -2.94
N THR A 33 -3.23 23.80 -2.92
CA THR A 33 -2.18 23.08 -2.18
C THR A 33 -1.66 23.98 -1.07
N SER A 34 -1.61 23.47 0.15
CA SER A 34 -1.06 24.23 1.27
C SER A 34 -0.11 23.37 2.07
N ILE A 35 0.98 23.99 2.53
CA ILE A 35 1.96 23.36 3.40
C ILE A 35 2.20 24.31 4.55
N PHE A 36 1.95 23.83 5.76
CA PHE A 36 2.16 24.58 6.99
C PHE A 36 3.19 23.87 7.85
N LYS A 37 4.05 24.66 8.49
CA LYS A 37 5.07 24.21 9.41
C LYS A 37 4.87 24.88 10.78
N PRO A 38 4.53 24.11 11.82
CA PRO A 38 4.61 24.60 13.19
C PRO A 38 6.06 24.91 13.54
N LEU A 39 6.31 26.04 14.18
CA LEU A 39 7.63 26.44 14.64
C LEU A 39 7.78 26.08 16.13
N PRO A 40 9.01 25.75 16.58
CA PRO A 40 9.24 25.49 17.99
C PRO A 40 8.88 26.69 18.87
N THR A 41 8.95 27.92 18.34
CA THR A 41 8.63 29.16 19.05
C THR A 41 7.13 29.35 19.34
N GLY A 42 6.27 28.46 18.85
CA GLY A 42 4.82 28.54 18.99
C GLY A 42 4.12 29.28 17.85
N GLY A 43 4.86 29.76 16.85
CA GLY A 43 4.31 30.31 15.61
C GLY A 43 4.10 29.25 14.53
N THR A 44 3.53 29.64 13.40
CA THR A 44 3.37 28.79 12.20
C THR A 44 3.81 29.55 10.96
N ALA A 45 4.49 28.87 10.03
CA ALA A 45 4.79 29.39 8.71
C ALA A 45 4.10 28.54 7.65
N GLY A 46 3.56 29.14 6.60
CA GLY A 46 2.77 28.46 5.60
C GLY A 46 2.99 28.99 4.20
N ILE A 47 2.78 28.11 3.21
CA ILE A 47 2.72 28.47 1.81
C ILE A 47 1.43 27.86 1.26
N THR A 48 0.62 28.70 0.62
CA THR A 48 -0.62 28.29 -0.05
C THR A 48 -0.53 28.64 -1.52
N PHE A 49 -0.74 27.64 -2.37
CA PHE A 49 -0.83 27.80 -3.81
C PHE A 49 -2.24 27.46 -4.25
N ASP A 50 -2.94 28.42 -4.84
CA ASP A 50 -4.33 28.31 -5.25
C ASP A 50 -4.43 28.60 -6.75
N VAL A 51 -5.03 27.67 -7.49
CA VAL A 51 -5.23 27.77 -8.94
C VAL A 51 -6.69 27.56 -9.25
N PRO A 52 -7.50 28.63 -9.27
CA PRO A 52 -8.85 28.59 -9.79
C PRO A 52 -8.79 28.45 -11.30
N TYR A 53 -9.60 27.53 -11.80
CA TYR A 53 -9.91 27.30 -13.19
C TYR A 53 -11.37 27.66 -13.43
N GLN A 54 -11.64 28.39 -14.51
CA GLN A 54 -13.00 28.66 -14.95
C GLN A 54 -13.09 28.62 -16.48
N LEU A 55 -13.93 27.74 -16.99
CA LEU A 55 -14.37 27.67 -18.37
C LEU A 55 -15.83 28.12 -18.44
N THR A 56 -16.18 28.98 -19.39
CA THR A 56 -17.56 29.42 -19.59
C THR A 56 -17.91 29.48 -21.08
N ASN A 57 -19.18 29.29 -21.44
CA ASN A 57 -19.63 29.51 -22.81
C ASN A 57 -19.98 30.98 -23.13
N LEU A 58 -19.87 31.89 -22.14
CA LEU A 58 -20.06 33.33 -22.34
C LEU A 58 -18.80 34.00 -22.93
N PRO A 59 -18.96 35.14 -23.62
CA PRO A 59 -17.84 35.95 -24.06
C PRO A 59 -16.97 36.39 -22.87
N SER A 60 -15.74 35.88 -22.78
CA SER A 60 -14.72 36.26 -21.81
C SER A 60 -13.43 36.64 -22.54
N ARG A 61 -12.65 37.55 -21.97
CA ARG A 61 -11.35 37.96 -22.53
C ARG A 61 -10.33 36.82 -22.56
N VAL A 62 -10.44 35.88 -21.61
CA VAL A 62 -9.61 34.68 -21.50
C VAL A 62 -10.51 33.53 -21.07
N ASN A 63 -10.54 32.46 -21.87
CA ASN A 63 -11.40 31.31 -21.64
C ASN A 63 -10.77 30.02 -22.23
N PRO A 64 -10.46 29.00 -21.42
CA PRO A 64 -10.60 28.98 -19.96
C PRO A 64 -9.65 29.97 -19.26
N ALA A 65 -10.10 30.54 -18.16
CA ALA A 65 -9.32 31.41 -17.29
C ALA A 65 -8.65 30.60 -16.17
N TYR A 66 -7.35 30.84 -15.96
CA TYR A 66 -6.59 30.36 -14.82
C TYR A 66 -6.03 31.57 -14.07
N THR A 67 -6.27 31.66 -12.76
CA THR A 67 -5.82 32.78 -11.93
C THR A 67 -4.97 32.30 -10.76
N PRO A 68 -3.76 31.75 -11.01
CA PRO A 68 -2.92 31.21 -9.96
C PRO A 68 -2.49 32.30 -8.98
N SER A 69 -2.52 31.97 -7.69
CA SER A 69 -2.03 32.82 -6.61
C SER A 69 -1.13 32.01 -5.68
N LEU A 70 -0.07 32.65 -5.19
CA LEU A 70 0.89 32.09 -4.26
C LEU A 70 0.96 33.00 -3.03
N GLU A 71 0.63 32.45 -1.88
CA GLU A 71 0.56 33.16 -0.61
C GLU A 71 1.59 32.61 0.37
N PHE A 72 2.36 33.51 0.98
CA PHE A 72 3.28 33.20 2.07
C PHE A 72 2.69 33.76 3.37
N GLN A 73 2.54 32.91 4.37
CA GLN A 73 1.96 33.26 5.65
C GLN A 73 2.96 32.98 6.76
N PHE A 74 3.07 33.90 7.72
CA PHE A 74 3.91 33.74 8.89
C PHE A 74 3.20 34.34 10.11
N GLU A 75 3.06 33.53 11.15
CA GLU A 75 2.43 33.91 12.42
C GLU A 75 3.40 33.65 13.57
N GLN A 76 3.52 34.61 14.49
CA GLN A 76 4.32 34.45 15.70
C GLN A 76 3.58 35.04 16.92
N PRO A 77 3.23 34.23 17.93
CA PRO A 77 2.69 34.75 19.18
C PRO A 77 3.77 35.49 19.96
N LEU A 78 3.39 36.61 20.60
CA LEU A 78 4.32 37.46 21.37
C LEU A 78 4.24 37.24 22.88
N LEU A 79 3.11 36.72 23.38
CA LEU A 79 2.86 36.55 24.82
C LEU A 79 2.56 35.07 25.13
N GLN A 80 1.29 34.70 25.08
CA GLN A 80 0.88 33.32 25.33
C GLN A 80 1.30 32.44 24.16
N GLY A 81 1.95 31.32 24.46
CA GLY A 81 2.39 30.36 23.45
C GLY A 81 3.74 30.69 22.83
N PHE A 82 4.39 31.80 23.18
CA PHE A 82 5.77 32.07 22.77
C PHE A 82 6.79 31.24 23.57
N GLY A 83 7.84 30.77 22.91
CA GLY A 83 8.95 30.04 23.53
C GLY A 83 9.12 28.62 22.98
N VAL A 84 10.28 28.01 23.22
CA VAL A 84 10.67 26.73 22.58
C VAL A 84 10.51 25.50 23.47
N GLU A 85 10.71 25.65 24.78
CA GLU A 85 10.86 24.53 25.70
C GLU A 85 9.57 23.71 25.84
N ILE A 86 8.45 24.39 26.13
CA ILE A 86 7.16 23.73 26.32
C ILE A 86 6.58 23.29 24.97
N ASN A 87 6.73 24.09 23.92
CA ASN A 87 6.11 23.83 22.63
C ASN A 87 6.72 22.64 21.88
N GLN A 88 7.99 22.32 22.13
CA GLN A 88 8.63 21.13 21.57
C GLN A 88 8.14 19.81 22.19
N LEU A 89 7.67 19.86 23.44
CA LEU A 89 7.21 18.70 24.23
C LEU A 89 5.68 18.59 24.30
N ARG A 90 4.96 19.62 23.87
CA ARG A 90 3.50 19.65 23.90
C ARG A 90 2.94 18.65 22.90
N GLN A 91 1.89 17.94 23.29
CA GLN A 91 1.19 16.98 22.43
C GLN A 91 0.39 17.65 21.31
N SER A 92 0.14 18.96 21.40
CA SER A 92 -0.52 19.76 20.36
C SER A 92 0.11 21.14 20.31
N HIS A 93 0.28 21.72 19.13
CA HIS A 93 0.76 23.09 18.97
C HIS A 93 -0.18 24.08 19.69
N PRO A 94 0.31 25.19 20.28
CA PRO A 94 -0.48 26.16 21.05
C PRO A 94 -1.64 26.88 20.30
N GLY A 95 -2.03 26.40 19.11
CA GLY A 95 -3.03 27.01 18.24
C GLY A 95 -2.42 28.02 17.29
N SER A 96 -3.09 28.26 16.17
CA SER A 96 -2.73 29.28 15.18
C SER A 96 -3.99 29.75 14.48
N ILE A 97 -4.04 31.03 14.13
CA ILE A 97 -5.12 31.61 13.33
C ILE A 97 -5.06 31.08 11.89
N LEU A 98 -3.86 30.77 11.40
CA LEU A 98 -3.62 30.14 10.10
C LEU A 98 -4.04 28.66 10.07
N LEU A 99 -4.06 27.99 11.24
CA LEU A 99 -4.40 26.57 11.40
C LEU A 99 -5.58 26.38 12.39
N PRO A 100 -6.80 26.87 12.08
CA PRO A 100 -7.91 26.94 13.02
C PRO A 100 -8.40 25.57 13.54
N ASN A 101 -8.01 24.47 12.88
CA ASN A 101 -8.40 23.12 13.26
C ASN A 101 -7.21 22.19 13.54
N GLY A 102 -5.99 22.72 13.69
CA GLY A 102 -4.81 21.93 14.08
C GLY A 102 -4.42 20.82 13.09
N GLY A 103 -4.95 20.86 11.86
CA GLY A 103 -4.65 19.92 10.78
C GLY A 103 -3.98 20.65 9.61
N VAL A 104 -2.95 20.03 9.05
CA VAL A 104 -2.29 20.48 7.80
C VAL A 104 -3.13 20.08 6.57
N LEU A 105 -4.09 19.16 6.74
CA LEU A 105 -5.01 18.68 5.72
C LEU A 105 -6.46 18.89 6.20
N GLY A 106 -7.20 19.75 5.50
CA GLY A 106 -8.50 20.28 5.93
C GLY A 106 -9.47 19.26 6.53
N GLY A 107 -10.01 19.62 7.71
CA GLY A 107 -11.31 19.14 8.21
C GLY A 107 -11.37 17.77 8.87
N LEU A 108 -10.32 16.94 8.83
CA LEU A 108 -10.30 15.70 9.60
C LEU A 108 -9.96 16.00 11.08
N PRO A 109 -10.58 15.33 12.07
CA PRO A 109 -10.15 15.36 13.46
C PRO A 109 -8.78 14.67 13.55
N GLN A 110 -7.74 15.40 13.21
CA GLN A 110 -6.36 14.93 13.27
C GLN A 110 -5.84 15.21 14.68
N PRO A 111 -5.10 14.27 15.31
CA PRO A 111 -4.36 14.59 16.53
C PRO A 111 -3.55 15.84 16.24
N GLY A 112 -3.82 16.91 17.00
CA GLY A 112 -3.30 18.24 16.72
C GLY A 112 -1.79 18.20 16.50
N VAL A 113 -1.29 19.07 15.63
CA VAL A 113 0.13 19.11 15.25
C VAL A 113 1.04 19.00 16.48
N GLU A 114 1.70 17.86 16.65
CA GLU A 114 2.52 17.56 17.82
C GLU A 114 3.78 18.42 17.88
N GLY A 115 4.32 18.57 19.10
CA GLY A 115 5.62 19.15 19.33
C GLY A 115 6.71 18.46 18.50
N ILE A 116 7.70 19.24 18.07
CA ILE A 116 8.73 18.80 17.11
C ILE A 116 9.54 17.60 17.63
N LEU A 117 9.73 17.46 18.95
CA LEU A 117 10.45 16.31 19.50
C LEU A 117 9.62 15.02 19.45
N ILE A 118 8.31 15.11 19.72
CA ILE A 118 7.40 13.96 19.65
C ILE A 118 7.27 13.49 18.20
N THR A 119 7.13 14.42 17.25
CA THR A 119 7.06 14.07 15.82
C THR A 119 8.35 13.42 15.31
N ARG A 120 9.53 13.89 15.75
CA ARG A 120 10.81 13.21 15.45
C ARG A 120 10.86 11.80 16.03
N LEU A 121 10.48 11.63 17.29
CA LEU A 121 10.46 10.32 17.93
C LEU A 121 9.51 9.35 17.19
N ARG A 122 8.34 9.82 16.78
CA ARG A 122 7.41 9.02 15.98
C ARG A 122 7.95 8.70 14.61
N PHE A 123 8.65 9.63 13.96
CA PHE A 123 9.32 9.35 12.69
C PHE A 123 10.40 8.27 12.85
N ASP A 124 11.20 8.33 13.90
CA ASP A 124 12.21 7.30 14.21
C ASP A 124 11.55 5.95 14.53
N GLN A 125 10.42 5.95 15.24
CA GLN A 125 9.62 4.74 15.48
C GLN A 125 9.09 4.16 14.17
N GLN A 126 8.53 4.97 13.27
CA GLN A 126 8.05 4.52 11.95
C GLN A 126 9.19 3.97 11.10
N ARG A 127 10.38 4.58 11.18
CA ARG A 127 11.59 4.07 10.52
C ARG A 127 12.01 2.70 11.05
N ALA A 128 11.97 2.50 12.37
CA ALA A 128 12.27 1.22 13.00
C ALA A 128 11.23 0.14 12.64
N GLU A 129 9.95 0.50 12.62
CA GLU A 129 8.86 -0.40 12.18
C GLU A 129 9.01 -0.81 10.72
N PHE A 130 9.36 0.14 9.84
CA PHE A 130 9.65 -0.17 8.45
C PHE A 130 10.80 -1.17 8.32
N GLN A 131 11.90 -0.95 9.04
CA GLN A 131 13.03 -1.88 9.06
C GLN A 131 12.62 -3.27 9.54
N ARG A 132 11.79 -3.36 10.59
CA ARG A 132 11.25 -4.63 11.08
C ARG A 132 10.43 -5.35 10.01
N VAL A 133 9.54 -4.64 9.32
CA VAL A 133 8.70 -5.20 8.26
C VAL A 133 9.53 -5.70 7.09
N VAL A 134 10.54 -4.92 6.66
CA VAL A 134 11.46 -5.35 5.59
C VAL A 134 12.23 -6.61 5.98
N ASN A 135 12.71 -6.69 7.23
CA ASN A 135 13.41 -7.89 7.72
C ASN A 135 12.50 -9.12 7.75
N ILE A 136 11.23 -8.95 8.17
CA ILE A 136 10.24 -10.05 8.15
C ILE A 136 9.93 -10.48 6.72
N MET A 137 9.80 -9.54 5.78
CA MET A 137 9.59 -9.85 4.36
C MET A 137 10.75 -10.67 3.81
N LEU A 138 11.99 -10.27 4.10
CA LEU A 138 13.18 -11.01 3.68
C LEU A 138 13.19 -12.43 4.28
N ALA A 139 12.94 -12.57 5.59
CA ALA A 139 12.89 -13.87 6.24
C ALA A 139 11.79 -14.78 5.66
N ASN A 140 10.62 -14.23 5.30
CA ASN A 140 9.55 -15.00 4.67
C ASN A 140 9.95 -15.48 3.26
N VAL A 141 10.67 -14.66 2.49
CA VAL A 141 11.21 -15.06 1.18
C VAL A 141 12.24 -16.19 1.35
N GLU A 142 13.16 -16.06 2.31
CA GLU A 142 14.14 -17.10 2.64
C GLU A 142 13.45 -18.40 3.05
N PHE A 143 12.43 -18.33 3.90
CA PHE A 143 11.65 -19.50 4.31
C PHE A 143 10.96 -20.18 3.11
N SER A 144 10.36 -19.40 2.21
CA SER A 144 9.75 -19.92 0.98
C SER A 144 10.78 -20.63 0.09
N TYR A 145 11.98 -20.04 -0.06
CA TYR A 145 13.08 -20.64 -0.79
C TYR A 145 13.53 -21.98 -0.19
N TRP A 146 13.77 -22.02 1.12
CA TRP A 146 14.17 -23.25 1.82
C TRP A 146 13.08 -24.31 1.78
N ASN A 147 11.80 -23.93 1.82
CA ASN A 147 10.69 -24.88 1.69
C ASN A 147 10.63 -25.50 0.29
N LEU A 148 10.86 -24.73 -0.77
CA LEU A 148 10.95 -25.27 -2.13
C LEU A 148 12.15 -26.23 -2.23
N TYR A 149 13.32 -25.82 -1.71
CA TYR A 149 14.52 -26.66 -1.68
C TYR A 149 14.29 -28.00 -0.95
N ASN A 150 13.64 -27.96 0.21
CA ASN A 150 13.32 -29.18 0.98
C ASN A 150 12.34 -30.11 0.24
N ALA A 151 11.39 -29.56 -0.52
CA ALA A 151 10.47 -30.37 -1.33
C ALA A 151 11.21 -31.13 -2.44
N TYR A 152 12.12 -30.44 -3.15
CA TYR A 152 12.98 -31.08 -4.14
C TYR A 152 13.83 -32.21 -3.55
N TRP A 153 14.44 -31.97 -2.38
CA TRP A 153 15.23 -33.00 -1.72
C TRP A 153 14.39 -34.21 -1.30
N THR A 154 13.17 -33.97 -0.81
CA THR A 154 12.24 -35.04 -0.44
C THR A 154 11.79 -35.86 -1.66
N LEU A 155 11.51 -35.20 -2.78
CA LEU A 155 11.22 -35.88 -4.05
C LEU A 155 12.39 -36.77 -4.47
N TYR A 156 13.62 -36.23 -4.46
CA TYR A 156 14.82 -37.01 -4.77
C TYR A 156 14.98 -38.24 -3.87
N ALA A 157 14.79 -38.08 -2.55
CA ALA A 157 14.84 -39.20 -1.60
C ALA A 157 13.78 -40.28 -1.94
N ASN A 158 12.54 -39.88 -2.23
CA ASN A 158 11.47 -40.80 -2.64
C ASN A 158 11.78 -41.52 -3.96
N GLU A 159 12.41 -40.84 -4.92
CA GLU A 159 12.84 -41.48 -6.17
C GLU A 159 13.91 -42.54 -5.93
N THR A 160 14.89 -42.26 -5.06
CA THR A 160 15.91 -43.25 -4.72
C THR A 160 15.31 -44.45 -3.98
N ALA A 161 14.39 -44.23 -3.05
CA ALA A 161 13.67 -45.29 -2.35
C ALA A 161 12.82 -46.15 -3.31
N LEU A 162 12.15 -45.53 -4.27
CA LEU A 162 11.38 -46.23 -5.31
C LEU A 162 12.26 -47.14 -6.16
N ARG A 163 13.43 -46.64 -6.60
CA ARG A 163 14.39 -47.43 -7.38
C ARG A 163 14.86 -48.67 -6.61
N GLN A 164 15.19 -48.51 -5.33
CA GLN A 164 15.59 -49.63 -4.47
C GLN A 164 14.44 -50.63 -4.24
N ALA A 165 13.21 -50.14 -4.03
CA ALA A 165 12.03 -50.99 -3.88
C ALA A 165 11.72 -51.78 -5.17
N TYR A 166 11.92 -51.16 -6.34
CA TYR A 166 11.76 -51.82 -7.63
C TYR A 166 12.76 -52.96 -7.83
N GLU A 167 14.04 -52.73 -7.50
CA GLU A 167 15.07 -53.77 -7.54
C GLU A 167 14.74 -54.91 -6.58
N ALA A 168 14.29 -54.60 -5.35
CA ALA A 168 13.88 -55.60 -4.37
C ALA A 168 12.71 -56.46 -4.87
N TRP A 169 11.69 -55.84 -5.49
CA TRP A 169 10.55 -56.55 -6.10
C TRP A 169 11.01 -57.47 -7.25
N LYS A 170 11.88 -56.98 -8.14
CA LYS A 170 12.43 -57.77 -9.25
C LYS A 170 13.21 -58.99 -8.75
N ILE A 171 14.01 -58.82 -7.69
CA ILE A 171 14.75 -59.94 -7.07
C ILE A 171 13.77 -60.96 -6.47
N ALA A 172 12.69 -60.50 -5.82
CA ALA A 172 11.68 -61.39 -5.26
C ALA A 172 10.96 -62.21 -6.35
N GLU A 173 10.63 -61.58 -7.48
CA GLU A 173 10.01 -62.25 -8.64
C GLU A 173 10.90 -63.35 -9.23
N VAL A 174 12.20 -63.07 -9.43
CA VAL A 174 13.17 -64.07 -9.94
C VAL A 174 13.29 -65.25 -8.97
N LYS A 175 13.31 -64.99 -7.66
CA LYS A 175 13.39 -66.06 -6.65
C LYS A 175 12.10 -66.89 -6.57
N LEU A 176 10.94 -66.31 -6.86
CA LEU A 176 9.67 -67.04 -7.00
C LEU A 176 9.68 -67.95 -8.23
N GLN A 177 10.18 -67.48 -9.37
CA GLN A 177 10.35 -68.31 -10.57
C GLN A 177 11.31 -69.48 -10.32
N ALA A 178 12.31 -69.29 -9.46
CA ALA A 178 13.21 -70.35 -9.00
C ALA A 178 12.60 -71.26 -7.91
N GLY A 179 11.33 -71.05 -7.51
CA GLY A 179 10.63 -71.84 -6.49
C GLY A 179 11.14 -71.66 -5.05
N LYS A 180 11.94 -70.62 -4.78
CA LYS A 180 12.62 -70.43 -3.49
C LYS A 180 11.83 -69.58 -2.48
N ILE A 181 10.70 -69.00 -2.88
CA ILE A 181 9.88 -68.11 -2.03
C ILE A 181 8.40 -68.35 -2.31
N ALA A 182 7.55 -68.11 -1.30
CA ALA A 182 6.10 -68.12 -1.43
C ALA A 182 5.58 -66.94 -2.27
N ILE A 183 4.41 -67.15 -2.91
CA ILE A 183 3.69 -66.13 -3.69
C ILE A 183 3.32 -64.92 -2.81
N ALA A 184 3.06 -65.14 -1.52
CA ALA A 184 2.71 -64.09 -0.56
C ALA A 184 3.83 -63.05 -0.39
N ASP A 185 5.10 -63.47 -0.36
CA ASP A 185 6.24 -62.57 -0.15
C ASP A 185 6.48 -61.68 -1.38
N VAL A 186 6.18 -62.18 -2.58
CA VAL A 186 6.20 -61.37 -3.82
C VAL A 186 5.05 -60.36 -3.82
N ALA A 187 3.87 -60.74 -3.35
CA ALA A 187 2.75 -59.80 -3.21
C ALA A 187 3.07 -58.69 -2.20
N GLN A 188 3.74 -59.01 -1.09
CA GLN A 188 4.17 -58.03 -0.10
C GLN A 188 5.21 -57.05 -0.67
N THR A 189 6.25 -57.54 -1.34
CA THR A 189 7.27 -56.68 -1.96
C THR A 189 6.71 -55.80 -3.08
N ARG A 190 5.76 -56.32 -3.86
CA ARG A 190 5.00 -55.52 -4.84
C ARG A 190 4.17 -54.42 -4.16
N GLY A 191 3.48 -54.75 -3.06
CA GLY A 191 2.72 -53.76 -2.29
C GLY A 191 3.61 -52.63 -1.75
N GLN A 192 4.82 -52.94 -1.29
CA GLN A 192 5.79 -51.94 -0.85
C GLN A 192 6.26 -51.04 -2.02
N TYR A 193 6.53 -51.62 -3.20
CA TYR A 193 6.87 -50.84 -4.38
C TYR A 193 5.76 -49.86 -4.79
N GLU A 194 4.49 -50.31 -4.82
CA GLU A 194 3.37 -49.43 -5.15
C GLU A 194 3.16 -48.32 -4.10
N LEU A 195 3.45 -48.60 -2.83
CA LEU A 195 3.45 -47.59 -1.77
C LEU A 195 4.51 -46.50 -2.03
N PHE A 196 5.76 -46.90 -2.32
CA PHE A 196 6.81 -45.93 -2.66
C PHE A 196 6.48 -45.13 -3.93
N ARG A 197 5.80 -45.76 -4.89
CA ARG A 197 5.34 -45.08 -6.10
C ARG A 197 4.30 -44.01 -5.76
N SER A 198 3.36 -44.32 -4.88
CA SER A 198 2.39 -43.34 -4.37
C SER A 198 3.08 -42.19 -3.63
N ASN A 199 4.06 -42.47 -2.78
CA ASN A 199 4.80 -41.44 -2.05
C ASN A 199 5.57 -40.50 -2.99
N ARG A 200 6.16 -41.04 -4.07
CA ARG A 200 6.82 -40.22 -5.10
C ARG A 200 5.84 -39.25 -5.75
N LEU A 201 4.65 -39.72 -6.13
CA LEU A 201 3.63 -38.87 -6.75
C LEU A 201 3.20 -37.75 -5.79
N ALA A 202 2.94 -38.07 -4.52
CA ALA A 202 2.63 -37.06 -3.51
C ALA A 202 3.74 -36.01 -3.33
N SER A 203 5.01 -36.41 -3.34
CA SER A 203 6.12 -35.45 -3.27
C SER A 203 6.30 -34.62 -4.55
N LEU A 204 5.88 -35.14 -5.70
CA LEU A 204 5.90 -34.39 -6.96
C LEU A 204 4.82 -33.31 -6.93
N ASP A 205 3.62 -33.66 -6.46
CA ASP A 205 2.53 -32.71 -6.27
C ASP A 205 2.92 -31.59 -5.30
N ASP A 206 3.60 -31.90 -4.19
CA ASP A 206 4.11 -30.91 -3.21
C ASP A 206 5.17 -29.96 -3.81
N VAL A 207 6.04 -30.46 -4.72
CA VAL A 207 6.97 -29.58 -5.45
C VAL A 207 6.21 -28.64 -6.39
N LEU A 208 5.27 -29.16 -7.18
CA LEU A 208 4.45 -28.35 -8.10
C LEU A 208 3.62 -27.29 -7.38
N GLU A 209 3.10 -27.60 -6.18
CA GLU A 209 2.36 -26.64 -5.37
C GLU A 209 3.26 -25.51 -4.87
N ARG A 210 4.51 -25.80 -4.49
CA ARG A 210 5.48 -24.82 -3.98
C ARG A 210 6.18 -24.00 -5.06
N GLU A 211 6.16 -24.45 -6.30
CA GLU A 211 6.67 -23.69 -7.46
C GLU A 211 5.72 -22.57 -7.92
N ARG A 212 4.44 -22.63 -7.53
CA ARG A 212 3.40 -21.66 -7.90
C ARG A 212 3.37 -20.46 -6.98
#